data_AF-A0A2A7WMV8-F1
#
_entry.id   AF-A0A2A7WMV8-F1
#
_cell.length_a   1.000
_cell.length_b   1.000
_cell.length_c   1.000
_cell.angle_alpha   90.00
_cell.angle_beta   90.00
_cell.angle_gamma   90.00
#
_symmetry.space_group_name_H-M   'P 1'
#
loop_
_entity.id
_entity.type
_entity.pdbx_description
1 polymer ?
#
loop_
_entity_poly.entity_id
_entity_poly.type
_entity_poly.pdbx_seq_one_letter_code
_entity_poly.pdbx_strand_id
1 'polypeptide(L)'
;MKFFDDCYQLALSKDSNKAATKFGMGVMGRKTIAPLLSDIRLKAYLRKEPKLPGEVRIPERIADAIFIKHELIAVTNYIPNMDILREHKEKLIFAAGDWSVNKNVWFAEVAQNLSNEIGSTLITLPGSHVSFMDKPKEWARVLSACYNKPQ
;
A
#
# COMPACT_ATOMS: atom_id res chain seq x y z
N MET A 1 3.80 -2.53 16.42
CA MET A 1 5.22 -2.95 16.42
C MET A 1 5.43 -4.36 15.85
N LYS A 2 4.78 -5.41 16.38
CA LYS A 2 4.99 -6.82 15.96
C LYS A 2 5.03 -7.10 14.45
N PHE A 3 4.22 -6.44 13.62
CA PHE A 3 4.24 -6.63 12.16
C PHE A 3 5.57 -6.18 11.51
N PHE A 4 6.11 -5.03 11.92
CA PHE A 4 7.35 -4.49 11.35
C PHE A 4 8.56 -5.29 11.84
N ASP A 5 8.54 -5.72 13.11
CA ASP A 5 9.55 -6.63 13.66
C ASP A 5 9.55 -7.95 12.87
N ASP A 6 8.39 -8.51 12.57
CA ASP A 6 8.28 -9.70 11.73
C ASP A 6 8.85 -9.48 10.30
N CYS A 7 8.62 -8.31 9.70
CA CYS A 7 9.18 -7.97 8.39
C CYS A 7 10.70 -7.90 8.44
N TYR A 8 11.24 -7.28 9.48
CA TYR A 8 12.68 -7.21 9.73
C TYR A 8 13.30 -8.59 9.96
N GLN A 9 12.68 -9.43 10.81
CA GLN A 9 13.14 -10.80 11.04
C GLN A 9 13.07 -11.66 9.77
N LEU A 10 12.04 -11.48 8.94
CA LEU A 10 11.92 -12.18 7.66
C LEU A 10 13.02 -11.78 6.67
N ALA A 11 13.42 -10.51 6.69
CA ALA A 11 14.53 -10.00 5.89
C ALA A 11 15.87 -10.60 6.30
N LEU A 12 16.12 -10.72 7.61
CA LEU A 12 17.36 -11.29 8.16
C LEU A 12 17.45 -12.81 7.94
N SER A 13 16.34 -13.52 8.17
CA SER A 13 16.34 -15.00 8.25
C SER A 13 16.06 -15.71 6.92
N LYS A 14 15.48 -15.05 5.92
CA LYS A 14 15.08 -15.71 4.66
C LYS A 14 15.46 -14.93 3.41
N ASP A 15 14.74 -13.84 3.13
CA ASP A 15 14.88 -13.09 1.88
C ASP A 15 14.22 -11.71 1.99
N SER A 16 14.92 -10.67 1.55
CA SER A 16 14.40 -9.30 1.45
C SER A 16 13.17 -9.22 0.54
N ASN A 17 13.07 -10.03 -0.52
CA ASN A 17 11.89 -10.04 -1.39
C ASN A 17 10.62 -10.50 -0.67
N LYS A 18 10.75 -11.49 0.22
CA LYS A 18 9.64 -11.97 1.05
C LYS A 18 9.23 -10.95 2.10
N ALA A 19 10.21 -10.23 2.66
CA ALA A 19 9.96 -9.13 3.59
C ALA A 19 9.25 -7.96 2.90
N ALA A 20 9.71 -7.54 1.72
CA ALA A 20 9.11 -6.49 0.91
C ALA A 20 7.66 -6.85 0.52
N THR A 21 7.44 -8.09 0.05
CA THR A 21 6.09 -8.59 -0.24
C THR A 21 5.18 -8.57 1.00
N LYS A 22 5.67 -9.05 2.15
CA LYS A 22 4.89 -9.03 3.40
C LYS A 22 4.51 -7.60 3.78
N PHE A 23 5.48 -6.69 3.73
CA PHE A 23 5.29 -5.27 4.03
C PHE A 23 4.26 -4.63 3.10
N GLY A 24 4.49 -4.66 1.79
CA GLY A 24 3.66 -3.96 0.80
C GLY A 24 2.24 -4.53 0.71
N MET A 25 2.08 -5.85 0.83
CA MET A 25 0.76 -6.49 0.78
C MET A 25 0.09 -6.56 2.16
N GLY A 26 0.79 -6.16 3.22
CA GLY A 26 0.28 -6.20 4.59
C GLY A 26 -0.11 -7.59 5.06
N VAL A 27 0.62 -8.62 4.60
CA VAL A 27 0.25 -10.02 4.79
C VAL A 27 0.50 -10.45 6.24
N MET A 28 -0.59 -10.65 6.97
CA MET A 28 -0.58 -11.11 8.38
C MET A 28 -0.46 -12.64 8.52
N GLY A 29 -0.53 -13.42 7.43
CA GLY A 29 -0.49 -14.91 7.47
C GLY A 29 -0.39 -15.59 6.10
N ARG A 30 -0.25 -16.92 6.07
CA ARG A 30 0.11 -17.69 4.85
C ARG A 30 -0.98 -17.84 3.77
N LYS A 31 -2.22 -17.38 3.98
CA LYS A 31 -3.34 -17.65 3.06
C LYS A 31 -4.30 -16.45 2.93
N THR A 32 -3.98 -15.53 2.03
CA THR A 32 -4.88 -14.42 1.69
C THR A 32 -5.13 -14.41 0.18
N ILE A 33 -6.36 -14.77 -0.22
CA ILE A 33 -6.73 -14.95 -1.64
C ILE A 33 -6.82 -13.60 -2.38
N ALA A 34 -7.36 -12.56 -1.74
CA ALA A 34 -7.56 -11.27 -2.39
C ALA A 34 -6.25 -10.60 -2.83
N PRO A 35 -5.21 -10.49 -1.95
CA PRO A 35 -3.91 -9.98 -2.36
C PRO A 35 -3.25 -10.82 -3.46
N LEU A 36 -3.46 -12.14 -3.45
CA LEU A 36 -2.85 -13.05 -4.42
C LEU A 36 -3.39 -12.84 -5.85
N LEU A 37 -4.70 -12.69 -6.01
CA LEU A 37 -5.30 -12.46 -7.33
C LEU A 37 -4.84 -11.13 -7.93
N SER A 38 -4.79 -10.08 -7.11
CA SER A 38 -4.29 -8.77 -7.53
C SER A 38 -2.80 -8.82 -7.89
N ASP A 39 -1.97 -9.55 -7.12
CA ASP A 39 -0.54 -9.73 -7.40
C ASP A 39 -0.30 -10.47 -8.73
N ILE A 40 -1.08 -11.51 -9.04
CA ILE A 40 -0.99 -12.22 -10.32
C ILE A 40 -1.26 -11.26 -11.49
N ARG A 41 -2.30 -10.42 -11.38
CA ARG A 41 -2.62 -9.43 -12.42
C ARG A 41 -1.55 -8.34 -12.53
N LEU A 42 -1.00 -7.89 -11.40
CA LEU A 42 0.12 -6.95 -11.38
C LEU A 42 1.33 -7.49 -12.14
N LYS A 43 1.75 -8.72 -11.83
CA LYS A 43 2.86 -9.38 -12.51
C LYS A 43 2.62 -9.56 -14.01
N ALA A 44 1.38 -9.90 -14.40
CA ALA A 44 1.02 -10.00 -15.81
C ALA A 44 1.07 -8.64 -16.53
N TYR A 45 0.66 -7.56 -15.87
CA TYR A 45 0.73 -6.21 -16.39
C TYR A 45 2.18 -5.73 -16.56
N LEU A 46 3.01 -5.86 -15.52
CA LEU A 46 4.42 -5.44 -15.53
C LEU A 46 5.26 -6.18 -16.59
N ARG A 47 4.90 -7.42 -16.94
CA ARG A 47 5.53 -8.16 -18.04
C ARG A 47 5.20 -7.58 -19.43
N LYS A 48 4.05 -6.92 -19.56
CA LYS A 48 3.56 -6.34 -20.82
C LYS A 48 3.89 -4.85 -20.95
N GLU A 49 4.24 -4.18 -19.86
CA GLU A 49 4.62 -2.76 -19.92
C GLU A 49 5.88 -2.56 -20.77
N PRO A 50 5.85 -1.64 -21.75
CA PRO A 50 7.04 -1.28 -22.49
C PRO A 50 8.07 -0.68 -21.54
N LYS A 51 9.27 -1.26 -21.52
CA LYS A 51 10.38 -0.70 -20.75
C LYS A 51 10.89 0.54 -21.47
N LEU A 52 11.05 1.64 -20.74
CA LEU A 52 11.60 2.88 -21.29
C LEU A 52 12.99 2.59 -21.91
N PRO A 53 13.23 2.95 -23.19
CA PRO A 53 14.51 2.71 -23.83
C PRO A 53 15.63 3.45 -23.10
N GLY A 54 16.72 2.75 -22.78
CA GLY A 54 17.91 3.35 -22.15
C GLY A 54 17.88 3.42 -20.62
N GLU A 55 16.79 3.07 -19.95
CA GLU A 55 16.77 2.98 -18.48
C GLU A 55 17.26 1.62 -17.99
N VAL A 56 18.40 1.62 -17.30
CA VAL A 56 18.88 0.44 -16.57
C VAL A 56 18.02 0.28 -15.31
N ARG A 57 17.06 -0.66 -15.35
CA ARG A 57 16.32 -1.05 -14.14
C ARG A 57 17.21 -1.90 -13.24
N ILE A 58 17.31 -1.52 -11.98
CA ILE A 58 17.89 -2.39 -10.95
C ILE A 58 17.10 -3.70 -10.87
N PRO A 59 17.76 -4.86 -10.72
CA PRO A 59 17.07 -6.13 -10.49
C PRO A 59 16.17 -6.05 -9.25
N GLU A 60 14.95 -6.61 -9.33
CA GLU A 60 13.94 -6.61 -8.26
C GLU A 60 14.52 -7.02 -6.90
N ARG A 61 15.30 -8.11 -6.89
CA ARG A 61 15.96 -8.60 -5.66
C ARG A 61 16.92 -7.59 -5.02
N ILE A 62 17.61 -6.79 -5.86
CA ILE A 62 18.51 -5.74 -5.38
C ILE A 62 17.68 -4.57 -4.86
N ALA A 63 16.62 -4.18 -5.57
CA ALA A 63 15.69 -3.14 -5.12
C ALA A 63 15.08 -3.49 -3.75
N ASP A 64 14.56 -4.71 -3.59
CA ASP A 64 13.99 -5.18 -2.32
C ASP A 64 15.01 -5.19 -1.18
N ALA A 65 16.25 -5.58 -1.48
CA ALA A 65 17.33 -5.55 -0.49
C ALA A 65 17.67 -4.12 -0.07
N ILE A 66 17.70 -3.18 -1.01
CA ILE A 66 17.92 -1.76 -0.71
C ILE A 66 16.78 -1.24 0.15
N PHE A 67 15.53 -1.42 -0.28
CA PHE A 67 14.34 -0.97 0.44
C PHE A 67 14.34 -1.49 1.87
N ILE A 68 14.50 -2.80 2.06
CA ILE A 68 14.40 -3.42 3.37
C ILE A 68 15.56 -3.05 4.31
N LYS A 69 16.79 -2.95 3.79
CA LYS A 69 17.98 -2.72 4.63
C LYS A 69 18.26 -1.25 4.89
N HIS A 70 17.86 -0.37 3.97
CA HIS A 70 18.25 1.04 4.00
C HIS A 70 17.07 2.00 4.13
N GLU A 71 15.90 1.66 3.57
CA GLU A 71 14.79 2.62 3.46
C GLU A 71 13.65 2.32 4.44
N LEU A 72 13.46 1.06 4.84
CA LEU A 72 12.31 0.62 5.62
C LEU A 72 12.13 1.43 6.91
N ILE A 73 13.22 1.67 7.66
CA ILE A 73 13.17 2.46 8.91
C ILE A 73 12.78 3.91 8.63
N ALA A 74 13.34 4.54 7.59
CA ALA A 74 13.00 5.92 7.25
C ALA A 74 11.54 6.03 6.81
N VAL A 75 11.06 5.08 6.00
CA VAL A 75 9.67 5.03 5.52
C VAL A 75 8.68 4.81 6.67
N THR A 76 8.98 3.92 7.62
CA THR A 76 8.05 3.63 8.72
C THR A 76 8.05 4.67 9.83
N ASN A 77 9.09 5.50 9.93
CA ASN A 77 9.17 6.60 10.90
C ASN A 77 8.86 7.98 10.28
N TYR A 78 8.47 8.02 9.00
CA TYR A 78 8.04 9.26 8.38
C TYR A 78 6.73 9.74 9.02
N ILE A 79 6.78 10.93 9.60
CA ILE A 79 5.60 11.65 10.10
C ILE A 79 5.41 12.86 9.17
N PRO A 80 4.29 12.95 8.43
CA PRO A 80 4.02 14.11 7.60
C PRO A 80 3.83 15.36 8.46
N ASN A 81 3.97 16.55 7.86
CA ASN A 81 3.64 17.79 8.56
C ASN A 81 2.14 17.84 8.85
N MET A 82 1.77 17.56 10.10
CA MET A 82 0.38 17.41 10.52
C MET A 82 -0.40 18.72 10.46
N ASP A 83 0.25 19.87 10.61
CA ASP A 83 -0.44 21.17 10.54
C ASP A 83 -0.88 21.47 9.11
N ILE A 84 -0.03 21.18 8.12
CA ILE A 84 -0.37 21.30 6.69
C ILE A 84 -1.52 20.34 6.33
N LEU A 85 -1.49 19.11 6.85
CA LEU A 85 -2.58 18.15 6.60
C LEU A 85 -3.91 18.63 7.19
N ARG A 86 -3.90 19.20 8.40
CA ARG A 86 -5.10 19.76 9.03
C ARG A 86 -5.64 20.98 8.27
N GLU A 87 -4.77 21.87 7.82
CA GLU A 87 -5.14 23.05 7.03
C GLU A 87 -5.87 22.66 5.72
N HIS A 88 -5.47 21.55 5.11
CA HIS A 88 -6.00 21.11 3.82
C HIS A 88 -6.91 19.87 3.91
N LYS A 89 -7.42 19.52 5.10
CA LYS A 89 -8.17 18.27 5.34
C LYS A 89 -9.36 18.05 4.39
N GLU A 90 -10.00 19.11 3.93
CA GLU A 90 -11.15 19.07 3.00
C GLU A 90 -10.76 18.68 1.57
N LYS A 91 -9.47 18.81 1.23
CA LYS A 91 -8.90 18.39 -0.07
C LYS A 91 -8.28 17.00 -0.01
N LEU A 92 -8.27 16.38 1.17
CA LEU A 92 -7.66 15.08 1.40
C LEU A 92 -8.75 14.02 1.52
N ILE A 93 -8.51 12.89 0.87
CA ILE A 93 -9.30 11.68 1.06
C ILE A 93 -8.32 10.56 1.34
N PHE A 94 -8.45 9.94 2.51
CA PHE A 94 -7.74 8.72 2.82
C PHE A 94 -8.52 7.55 2.23
N ALA A 95 -7.80 6.57 1.69
CA ALA A 95 -8.44 5.41 1.09
C ALA A 95 -7.69 4.14 1.45
N ALA A 96 -8.45 3.09 1.79
CA ALA A 96 -7.91 1.76 2.01
C ALA A 96 -8.87 0.72 1.44
N GLY A 97 -8.32 -0.42 1.00
CA GLY A 97 -9.15 -1.52 0.54
C GLY A 97 -10.04 -2.08 1.66
N ASP A 98 -11.31 -2.40 1.39
CA ASP A 98 -12.27 -2.95 2.34
C ASP A 98 -11.75 -4.20 3.07
N TRP A 99 -11.07 -5.07 2.34
CA TRP A 99 -10.41 -6.25 2.88
C TRP A 99 -9.27 -5.86 3.81
N SER A 100 -8.50 -4.82 3.46
CA SER A 100 -7.36 -4.35 4.27
C SER A 100 -7.84 -3.76 5.59
N VAL A 101 -8.93 -2.99 5.56
CA VAL A 101 -9.61 -2.47 6.76
C VAL A 101 -10.14 -3.63 7.60
N ASN A 102 -10.90 -4.56 7.01
CA ASN A 102 -11.47 -5.72 7.71
C ASN A 102 -10.42 -6.67 8.32
N LYS A 103 -9.19 -6.64 7.81
CA LYS A 103 -8.08 -7.47 8.31
C LYS A 103 -7.10 -6.69 9.18
N ASN A 104 -7.39 -5.43 9.52
CA ASN A 104 -6.52 -4.57 10.32
C ASN A 104 -5.09 -4.58 9.77
N VAL A 105 -4.97 -4.44 8.45
CA VAL A 105 -3.67 -4.36 7.81
C VAL A 105 -3.01 -3.04 8.19
N TRP A 106 -1.71 -3.05 8.48
CA TRP A 106 -0.99 -1.91 9.04
C TRP A 106 -1.23 -0.59 8.28
N PHE A 107 -1.20 -0.58 6.95
CA PHE A 107 -1.39 0.65 6.17
C PHE A 107 -2.84 1.13 6.19
N ALA A 108 -3.80 0.23 6.40
CA ALA A 108 -5.20 0.60 6.57
C ALA A 108 -5.43 1.22 7.95
N GLU A 109 -4.78 0.70 8.99
CA GLU A 109 -4.76 1.30 10.32
C GLU A 109 -4.12 2.69 10.30
N VAL A 110 -3.00 2.86 9.59
CA VAL A 110 -2.35 4.17 9.43
C VAL A 110 -3.28 5.16 8.71
N ALA A 111 -3.91 4.75 7.61
CA ALA A 111 -4.86 5.61 6.89
C ALA A 111 -6.04 6.03 7.77
N GLN A 112 -6.59 5.11 8.57
CA GLN A 112 -7.67 5.37 9.50
C GLN A 112 -7.26 6.30 10.65
N ASN A 113 -6.07 6.10 11.21
CA ASN A 113 -5.56 6.92 12.30
C ASN A 113 -5.30 8.34 11.83
N LEU A 114 -4.66 8.52 10.67
CA LEU A 114 -4.40 9.84 10.09
C LEU A 114 -5.69 10.57 9.73
N SER A 115 -6.66 9.89 9.12
CA SER A 115 -7.95 10.51 8.79
C SER A 115 -8.67 11.00 10.05
N ASN A 116 -8.65 10.20 11.12
CA ASN A 116 -9.27 10.56 12.39
C ASN A 116 -8.55 11.71 13.08
N GLU A 117 -7.21 11.68 13.09
CA GLU A 117 -6.40 12.70 13.76
C GLU A 117 -6.61 14.09 13.14
N ILE A 118 -6.73 14.17 11.82
CA ILE A 118 -6.91 15.46 11.13
C ILE A 118 -8.38 15.81 10.86
N GLY A 119 -9.31 14.91 11.20
CA GLY A 119 -10.74 15.07 10.93
C GLY A 119 -11.07 15.10 9.43
N SER A 120 -10.39 14.28 8.63
CA SER A 120 -10.63 14.09 7.19
C SER A 120 -11.41 12.79 6.93
N THR A 121 -11.78 12.54 5.67
CA THR A 121 -12.59 11.39 5.27
C THR A 121 -11.70 10.18 4.97
N LEU A 122 -12.03 9.02 5.56
CA LEU A 122 -11.58 7.72 5.08
C LEU A 122 -12.67 7.09 4.21
N ILE A 123 -12.31 6.64 3.00
CA ILE A 123 -13.16 5.82 2.14
C ILE A 123 -12.62 4.41 2.03
N THR A 124 -13.53 3.45 1.82
CA THR A 124 -13.16 2.07 1.50
C THR A 124 -13.20 1.84 -0.01
N LEU A 125 -12.11 1.30 -0.54
CA LEU A 125 -12.00 0.88 -1.92
C LEU A 125 -12.20 -0.64 -2.02
N PRO A 126 -12.68 -1.18 -3.16
CA PRO A 126 -12.86 -2.62 -3.31
C PRO A 126 -11.54 -3.40 -3.19
N GLY A 127 -11.46 -4.36 -2.27
CA GLY A 127 -10.36 -5.33 -2.16
C GLY A 127 -9.19 -4.93 -1.25
N SER A 128 -7.97 -5.23 -1.68
CA SER A 128 -6.71 -5.10 -0.95
C SER A 128 -5.81 -4.01 -1.54
N HIS A 129 -4.54 -3.91 -1.10
CA HIS A 129 -3.56 -2.89 -1.49
C HIS A 129 -3.50 -2.61 -2.99
N VAL A 130 -3.49 -3.67 -3.80
CA VAL A 130 -3.32 -3.61 -5.27
C VAL A 130 -4.59 -4.00 -6.03
N SER A 131 -5.76 -3.95 -5.38
CA SER A 131 -6.99 -4.44 -6.01
C SER A 131 -7.55 -3.58 -7.15
N PHE A 132 -6.96 -2.41 -7.41
CA PHE A 132 -7.20 -1.69 -8.67
C PHE A 132 -6.80 -2.53 -9.90
N MET A 133 -5.89 -3.50 -9.74
CA MET A 133 -5.49 -4.42 -10.82
C MET A 133 -6.59 -5.43 -11.18
N ASP A 134 -7.40 -5.87 -10.20
CA ASP A 134 -8.49 -6.82 -10.44
C ASP A 134 -9.89 -6.22 -10.49
N LYS A 135 -10.11 -5.08 -9.83
CA LYS A 135 -11.38 -4.35 -9.72
C LYS A 135 -11.28 -2.88 -10.16
N PRO A 136 -10.72 -2.58 -11.35
CA PRO A 136 -10.47 -1.19 -11.77
C PRO A 136 -11.75 -0.37 -11.94
N LYS A 137 -12.83 -1.00 -12.44
CA LYS A 137 -14.11 -0.31 -12.69
C LYS A 137 -14.79 0.09 -11.38
N GLU A 138 -14.76 -0.79 -10.38
CA GLU A 138 -15.34 -0.54 -9.08
C GLU A 138 -14.53 0.53 -8.32
N TRP A 139 -13.20 0.51 -8.42
CA TRP A 139 -12.34 1.58 -7.92
C TRP A 139 -12.69 2.93 -8.54
N ALA A 140 -12.75 3.00 -9.88
CA ALA A 140 -13.08 4.22 -10.60
C ALA A 140 -14.47 4.76 -10.21
N ARG A 141 -15.46 3.87 -10.01
CA ARG A 141 -16.80 4.26 -9.55
C ARG A 141 -16.78 4.90 -8.16
N VAL A 142 -16.07 4.30 -7.20
CA VAL A 142 -15.97 4.86 -5.84
C VAL A 142 -15.25 6.21 -5.86
N LEU A 143 -14.11 6.29 -6.54
CA LEU A 143 -13.34 7.53 -6.65
C LEU A 143 -14.14 8.64 -7.35
N SER A 144 -14.83 8.33 -8.44
CA SER A 144 -15.70 9.29 -9.14
C SER A 144 -16.81 9.83 -8.24
N ALA A 145 -17.41 8.98 -7.40
CA ALA A 145 -18.42 9.42 -6.44
C ALA A 145 -17.84 10.34 -5.34
N CYS A 146 -16.55 10.23 -5.04
CA CYS A 146 -15.87 11.12 -4.09
C CYS A 146 -15.59 12.51 -4.70
N TYR A 147 -15.12 12.55 -5.95
CA TYR A 147 -14.79 13.82 -6.62
C TYR A 147 -16.01 14.62 -7.10
N ASN A 148 -17.14 13.96 -7.32
CA ASN A 148 -18.36 14.60 -7.83
C ASN A 148 -19.36 15.01 -6.73
N LYS A 149 -19.00 14.88 -5.45
CA LYS A 149 -19.83 15.45 -4.37
C LYS A 149 -19.61 16.96 -4.31
N PRO A 150 -20.68 17.79 -4.26
CA PRO A 150 -20.52 19.19 -3.96
C PRO A 150 -19.85 19.33 -2.58
N GLN A 151 -18.76 20.10 -2.52
CA GLN A 151 -18.08 20.48 -1.29
C GLN A 151 -18.95 21.44 -0.48
#